data_AF-A0A0A7I5N1-F1
#
_entry.id   AF-A0A0A7I5N1-F1
#
_cell.length_a   1.000
_cell.length_b   1.000
_cell.length_c   1.000
_cell.angle_alpha   90.00
_cell.angle_beta   90.00
_cell.angle_gamma   90.00
#
_symmetry.space_group_name_H-M   'P 1'
#
loop_
_entity.id
_entity.type
_entity.pdbx_description
1 polymer ?
#
loop_
_entity_poly.entity_id
_entity_poly.type
_entity_poly.pdbx_seq_one_letter_code
_entity_poly.pdbx_strand_id
1 'polypeptide(L)' 'MGMRELRLKRGMTQQQLADKAGLSQSRVGAFETGQRNVGGMSLNVAVRICDALHVKNPRKLLEDDSDSESSAD' A
#
# COMPACT_ATOMS: atom_id res chain seq x y z
N MET A 1 -6.81 -6.70 2.58
CA MET A 1 -6.86 -5.28 2.19
C MET A 1 -5.47 -4.70 2.01
N GLY A 2 -4.93 -4.70 0.80
CA GLY A 2 -3.55 -4.30 0.55
C GLY A 2 -3.33 -2.79 0.59
N MET A 3 -2.07 -2.37 0.46
CA MET A 3 -1.70 -0.95 0.41
C MET A 3 -2.53 -0.16 -0.62
N ARG A 4 -2.73 -0.73 -1.81
CA ARG A 4 -3.52 -0.12 -2.89
C ARG A 4 -4.97 0.10 -2.47
N GLU A 5 -5.62 -0.90 -1.91
CA GLU A 5 -7.02 -0.80 -1.49
C GLU A 5 -7.19 0.20 -0.35
N LEU A 6 -6.26 0.21 0.61
CA LEU A 6 -6.25 1.18 1.71
C LEU A 6 -6.13 2.62 1.19
N ARG A 7 -5.32 2.84 0.15
CA ARG A 7 -5.21 4.15 -0.53
C ARG A 7 -6.52 4.52 -1.22
N LEU A 8 -7.09 3.61 -1.99
CA LEU A 8 -8.33 3.84 -2.75
C LEU A 8 -9.52 4.13 -1.82
N LYS A 9 -9.66 3.41 -0.70
CA LYS A 9 -10.70 3.70 0.31
C LYS A 9 -10.58 5.08 0.95
N ARG A 10 -9.42 5.74 0.82
CA ARG A 10 -9.19 7.11 1.28
C ARG A 10 -9.32 8.17 0.19
N GLY A 11 -9.73 7.76 -1.01
CA GLY A 11 -9.87 8.66 -2.16
C GLY A 11 -8.55 9.29 -2.60
N MET A 12 -7.41 8.63 -2.31
CA MET A 12 -6.09 9.18 -2.62
C MET A 12 -5.56 8.64 -3.95
N THR A 13 -4.91 9.49 -4.75
CA THR A 13 -4.05 9.07 -5.86
C THR A 13 -2.70 8.55 -5.34
N GLN A 14 -1.94 7.82 -6.17
CA GLN A 14 -0.58 7.39 -5.80
C GLN A 14 0.33 8.57 -5.47
N GLN A 15 0.19 9.69 -6.20
CA GLN A 15 0.93 10.93 -5.92
C GLN A 15 0.57 11.48 -4.54
N GLN A 16 -0.73 11.55 -4.19
CA GLN A 16 -1.16 12.06 -2.88
C GLN A 16 -0.67 11.20 -1.71
N LEU A 17 -0.65 9.87 -1.86
CA LEU A 17 -0.05 8.99 -0.85
C LEU A 17 1.46 9.23 -0.76
N ALA A 18 2.13 9.35 -1.91
CA ALA A 18 3.57 9.60 -1.96
C ALA A 18 3.93 10.92 -1.27
N ASP A 19 3.19 12.00 -1.53
CA ASP A 19 3.41 13.31 -0.91
C ASP A 19 3.24 13.24 0.61
N LYS A 20 2.16 12.62 1.08
CA LYS A 20 1.89 12.45 2.53
C LYS A 20 2.92 11.56 3.22
N ALA A 21 3.37 10.51 2.55
CA ALA A 21 4.40 9.60 3.07
C ALA A 21 5.83 10.11 2.79
N GLY A 22 5.99 11.25 2.10
CA GLY A 22 7.24 11.80 1.55
C GLY A 22 8.11 10.76 0.81
N LEU A 23 7.48 10.07 -0.14
CA LEU A 23 8.08 9.14 -1.10
C LEU A 23 7.89 9.69 -2.51
N SER A 24 8.48 9.04 -3.52
CA SER A 24 8.11 9.30 -4.91
C SER A 24 6.85 8.51 -5.29
N GLN A 25 6.04 9.06 -6.22
CA GLN A 25 4.89 8.34 -6.76
C GLN A 25 5.29 7.01 -7.40
N SER A 26 6.43 6.96 -8.08
CA SER A 26 7.00 5.73 -8.64
C SER A 26 7.27 4.66 -7.58
N ARG A 27 7.74 5.05 -6.39
CA ARG A 27 8.00 4.12 -5.29
C ARG A 27 6.70 3.55 -4.73
N VAL A 28 5.66 4.37 -4.59
CA VAL A 28 4.32 3.92 -4.21
C VAL A 28 3.78 2.94 -5.25
N GLY A 29 3.85 3.29 -6.54
CA GLY A 29 3.41 2.40 -7.63
C GLY A 29 4.16 1.06 -7.65
N ALA A 30 5.47 1.06 -7.39
CA ALA A 30 6.25 -0.16 -7.31
C ALA A 30 5.83 -1.08 -6.15
N PHE A 31 5.38 -0.52 -5.01
CA PHE A 31 4.80 -1.31 -3.93
C PHE A 31 3.44 -1.89 -4.32
N GLU A 32 2.56 -1.08 -4.91
CA GLU A 32 1.19 -1.51 -5.28
C GLU A 32 1.13 -2.52 -6.43
N THR A 33 2.20 -2.62 -7.22
CA THR A 33 2.31 -3.56 -8.37
C THR A 33 3.16 -4.79 -8.04
N GLY A 34 3.67 -4.90 -6.82
CA GLY A 34 4.56 -6.00 -6.41
C GLY A 34 5.99 -5.93 -6.96
N GLN A 35 6.32 -4.93 -7.80
CA GLN A 35 7.70 -4.69 -8.26
C GLN A 35 8.69 -4.49 -7.09
N ARG A 36 8.18 -3.96 -5.96
CA ARG A 36 8.88 -3.92 -4.68
C ARG A 36 8.04 -4.62 -3.64
N ASN A 37 8.65 -5.57 -2.94
CA ASN A 37 8.01 -6.27 -1.83
C ASN A 37 7.71 -5.30 -0.67
N VAL A 38 6.43 -5.19 -0.30
CA VAL A 38 5.97 -4.37 0.83
C VAL A 38 6.53 -4.90 2.16
N GLY A 39 6.62 -6.22 2.34
CA GLY A 39 7.18 -6.85 3.54
C GLY A 39 8.69 -6.61 3.71
N GLY A 40 9.39 -6.22 2.65
CA GLY A 40 10.82 -5.91 2.67
C GLY A 40 11.14 -4.42 2.89
N MET A 41 10.15 -3.55 3.09
CA MET A 41 10.42 -2.12 3.30
C MET A 41 11.00 -1.84 4.69
N SER A 42 11.83 -0.81 4.80
CA SER A 42 12.31 -0.34 6.11
C SER A 42 11.15 0.08 7.01
N LEU A 43 11.25 -0.14 8.32
CA LEU A 43 10.25 0.25 9.31
C LEU A 43 9.84 1.73 9.19
N ASN A 44 10.80 2.63 8.98
CA ASN A 44 10.53 4.07 8.80
C ASN A 44 9.54 4.34 7.64
N VAL A 45 9.70 3.65 6.51
CA VAL A 45 8.80 3.79 5.35
C VAL A 45 7.42 3.20 5.67
N ALA A 46 7.38 2.06 6.34
CA ALA A 46 6.13 1.43 6.78
C ALA A 46 5.33 2.36 7.70
N VAL A 47 5.98 2.99 8.69
CA VAL A 47 5.34 3.95 9.61
C VAL A 47 4.78 5.15 8.84
N ARG A 48 5.58 5.77 7.96
CA ARG A 48 5.12 6.94 7.17
C ARG A 48 3.94 6.62 6.26
N ILE A 49 3.92 5.43 5.66
CA ILE A 49 2.77 4.97 4.86
C ILE A 49 1.57 4.71 5.77
N CYS A 50 1.77 4.08 6.94
CA CYS A 50 0.70 3.86 7.91
C CYS A 50 0.07 5.18 8.39
N ASP A 51 0.87 6.19 8.67
CA ASP A 51 0.39 7.51 9.10
C ASP A 51 -0.38 8.21 7.98
N ALA A 52 0.16 8.22 6.76
CA ALA A 52 -0.51 8.78 5.58
C ALA A 52 -1.83 8.07 5.27
N LEU A 53 -1.86 6.75 5.49
CA LEU A 53 -3.04 5.92 5.36
C LEU A 53 -3.82 5.82 6.67
N HIS A 54 -3.61 6.59 7.74
CA HIS A 54 -4.39 6.43 8.99
C HIS A 54 -4.61 4.95 9.42
N VAL A 55 -3.57 4.11 9.33
CA VAL A 55 -3.59 2.68 9.65
C VAL A 55 -2.74 2.44 10.88
N LYS A 56 -3.33 1.89 11.95
CA LYS A 56 -2.61 1.59 13.19
C LYS A 56 -1.82 0.27 13.17
N ASN A 57 -2.23 -0.67 12.31
CA ASN A 57 -1.64 -2.00 12.24
C ASN A 57 -0.91 -2.18 10.88
N PRO A 58 0.43 -2.16 10.86
CA PRO A 58 1.22 -2.32 9.63
C PRO A 58 0.99 -3.62 8.88
N ARG A 59 0.48 -4.68 9.55
CA ARG A 59 0.15 -5.95 8.88
C ARG A 59 -0.88 -5.77 7.76
N LYS A 60 -1.74 -4.76 7.87
CA LYS A 60 -2.69 -4.41 6.81
C LYS A 60 -2.01 -3.99 5.51
N LEU A 61 -0.76 -3.51 5.54
CA LEU A 61 -0.06 -3.19 4.29
C LEU A 61 0.29 -4.44 3.47
N LEU A 62 0.38 -5.61 4.12
CA LEU A 62 0.87 -6.87 3.56
C LEU A 62 -0.25 -7.76 2.99
N GLU A 63 -1.51 -7.39 3.17
CA GLU A 63 -2.65 -8.21 2.74
C GLU A 63 -2.85 -8.05 1.23
N ASP A 64 -2.25 -8.91 0.40
CA ASP A 64 -2.46 -8.91 -1.06
C ASP A 64 -3.87 -9.40 -1.45
N ASP A 65 -4.30 -9.05 -2.67
CA ASP A 65 -5.55 -9.46 -3.34
C ASP A 65 -5.57 -10.98 -3.69
N SER A 66 -5.07 -11.86 -2.82
CA SER A 66 -5.08 -13.31 -3.02
C SER A 66 -6.43 -13.98 -2.74
N ASP A 67 -7.51 -13.20 -2.62
CA ASP A 67 -8.88 -13.66 -2.80
C ASP A 67 -9.33 -13.32 -4.25
N SER A 68 -8.53 -13.73 -5.24
CA SER A 68 -9.11 -13.98 -6.57
C SER A 68 -9.95 -15.23 -6.42
N GLU A 69 -11.25 -15.03 -6.14
CA GLU A 69 -12.32 -15.99 -6.33
C GLU A 69 -12.01 -16.88 -7.54
N SER A 70 -11.77 -18.17 -7.29
CA SER A 70 -11.83 -19.21 -8.30
C SER A 70 -13.30 -19.35 -8.73
N SER A 71 -13.80 -18.41 -9.52
CA SER A 71 -15.03 -18.57 -10.29
C SER A 71 -14.72 -19.53 -11.43
N ALA A 72 -14.74 -20.82 -11.12
CA ALA A 72 -14.84 -21.87 -12.11
C ALA A 72 -16.29 -21.86 -12.65
N ASP A 73 -16.46 -21.37 -13.87
CA ASP A 73 -17.53 -21.80 -14.78
C ASP A 73 -17.06 -23.07 -15.51
#